data_AF-A0A956SGY4-F1
#
_entry.id   AF-A0A956SGY4-F1
#
_cell.length_a   1.000
_cell.length_b   1.000
_cell.length_c   1.000
_cell.angle_alpha   90.00
_cell.angle_beta   90.00
_cell.angle_gamma   90.00
#
_symmetry.space_group_name_H-M   'P 1'
#
loop_
_entity.id
_entity.type
_entity.pdbx_description
1 polymer ?
#
loop_
_entity_poly.entity_id
_entity_poly.type
_entity_poly.pdbx_seq_one_letter_code
_entity_poly.pdbx_strand_id
1 'polypeptide(L)' 'MIRRSPQLDEFERAQEHSRPDQARNLRIANGLLAEARMLGIIPLKNPLEGIEIDIEYARALRRVRKPS' A
#
# COMPACT_ATOMS: atom_id res chain seq x y z
N MET A 1 -18.13 -17.40 22.20
CA MET A 1 -18.74 -18.03 21.00
C MET A 1 -19.62 -16.98 20.36
N ILE A 2 -19.29 -16.52 19.15
CA ILE A 2 -20.08 -15.48 18.46
C ILE A 2 -21.44 -16.09 18.10
N ARG A 3 -22.55 -15.46 18.50
CA ARG A 3 -23.89 -15.90 18.13
C ARG A 3 -24.10 -15.60 16.65
N ARG A 4 -24.30 -16.63 15.83
CA ARG A 4 -24.72 -16.45 14.43
C ARG A 4 -26.09 -15.79 14.43
N SER A 5 -26.19 -14.63 13.79
CA SER A 5 -27.45 -13.92 13.62
C SER A 5 -27.98 -14.17 12.21
N PRO A 6 -29.30 -14.17 12.01
CA PRO A 6 -29.90 -14.31 10.68
C PRO A 6 -29.40 -13.26 9.68
N GLN A 7 -29.06 -12.05 10.18
CA GLN A 7 -28.50 -10.99 9.35
C GLN A 7 -27.08 -11.32 8.84
N LEU A 8 -26.29 -12.05 9.62
CA LEU A 8 -24.96 -12.50 9.19
C LEU A 8 -25.09 -13.54 8.08
N ASP A 9 -26.00 -14.50 8.24
CA ASP A 9 -26.23 -15.55 7.23
C ASP A 9 -26.77 -14.96 5.92
N GLU A 10 -27.65 -13.96 5.99
CA GLU A 10 -28.17 -13.25 4.81
C GLU A 10 -27.06 -12.46 4.09
N PHE A 11 -26.22 -11.75 4.86
CA PHE A 11 -25.07 -11.02 4.32
C PHE A 11 -24.07 -11.95 3.63
N GLU A 12 -23.72 -13.08 4.24
CA GLU A 12 -22.78 -14.06 3.69
C GLU A 12 -23.31 -14.67 2.38
N ARG A 13 -24.59 -15.06 2.32
CA ARG A 13 -25.21 -15.55 1.07
C ARG A 13 -25.25 -14.50 -0.03
N ALA A 14 -25.52 -13.23 0.32
CA ALA A 14 -25.50 -12.13 -0.65
C ALA A 14 -24.09 -11.91 -1.23
N GLN A 15 -23.04 -12.08 -0.41
CA GLN A 15 -21.66 -12.03 -0.85
C GLN A 15 -21.28 -13.18 -1.79
N GLU A 16 -21.71 -14.41 -1.49
CA GLU A 16 -21.45 -15.60 -2.34
C GLU A 16 -22.00 -15.45 -3.77
N HIS A 17 -23.09 -14.70 -3.95
CA HIS A 17 -23.68 -14.44 -5.27
C HIS A 17 -23.10 -13.23 -6.00
N SER A 18 -22.28 -12.41 -5.34
CA SER A 18 -21.59 -11.30 -5.99
C SER A 18 -20.31 -11.84 -6.65
N ARG A 19 -20.25 -11.85 -7.99
CA ARG A 19 -18.99 -12.16 -8.67
C ARG A 19 -17.98 -11.06 -8.33
N PRO A 20 -16.82 -11.39 -7.73
CA PRO A 20 -15.82 -10.38 -7.45
C PRO A 20 -15.35 -9.76 -8.78
N ASP A 21 -15.45 -8.44 -8.88
CA ASP A 21 -14.86 -7.68 -9.98
C ASP A 21 -13.33 -7.75 -9.83
N GLN A 22 -12.74 -8.76 -10.47
CA GLN A 22 -11.31 -9.03 -10.40
C GLN A 22 -10.49 -7.82 -10.86
N ALA A 23 -10.95 -7.09 -11.88
CA ALA A 23 -10.25 -5.92 -12.39
C ALA A 23 -10.25 -4.78 -11.37
N ARG A 24 -11.39 -4.53 -10.71
CA ARG A 24 -11.49 -3.56 -9.62
C ARG A 24 -10.63 -3.96 -8.42
N ASN A 25 -10.67 -5.24 -8.03
CA ASN A 25 -9.92 -5.72 -6.87
C ASN A 25 -8.40 -5.62 -7.10
N LEU A 26 -7.91 -5.99 -8.29
CA LEU A 26 -6.50 -5.84 -8.65
C LEU A 26 -6.07 -4.38 -8.68
N ARG A 27 -6.93 -3.46 -9.15
CA ARG A 27 -6.65 -2.02 -9.14
C ARG A 27 -6.47 -1.51 -7.72
N ILE A 28 -7.35 -1.91 -6.80
CA ILE A 28 -7.27 -1.54 -5.37
C ILE A 28 -5.99 -2.11 -4.75
N ALA A 29 -5.72 -3.40 -4.95
CA ALA A 29 -4.54 -4.07 -4.41
C ALA A 29 -3.23 -3.42 -4.89
N ASN A 30 -3.13 -3.09 -6.18
CA ASN A 30 -1.96 -2.42 -6.74
C ASN A 30 -1.79 -0.99 -6.20
N GLY A 31 -2.88 -0.25 -5.99
CA GLY A 31 -2.85 1.07 -5.38
C GLY A 31 -2.31 1.02 -3.93
N LEU A 32 -2.81 0.08 -3.12
CA LEU A 32 -2.33 -0.14 -1.76
C LEU A 32 -0.85 -0.55 -1.73
N LEU A 33 -0.43 -1.41 -2.68
CA LEU A 33 0.97 -1.81 -2.80
C LEU A 33 1.88 -0.64 -3.17
N ALA A 34 1.44 0.25 -4.06
CA ALA A 34 2.20 1.45 -4.42
C ALA A 34 2.37 2.40 -3.22
N GLU A 35 1.28 2.63 -2.47
CA GLU A 35 1.32 3.46 -1.26
C GLU A 35 2.24 2.86 -0.20
N ALA A 36 2.12 1.55 0.08
CA ALA A 36 2.96 0.87 1.05
C ALA A 36 4.46 0.90 0.68
N ARG A 37 4.79 0.95 -0.62
CA ARG A 37 6.16 1.17 -1.11
C ARG A 37 6.62 2.60 -0.89
N MET A 38 5.78 3.61 -1.19
CA MET A 38 6.09 5.01 -0.92
C MET A 38 6.33 5.28 0.57
N LEU A 39 5.56 4.64 1.43
CA LEU A 39 5.72 4.71 2.89
C LEU A 39 6.94 3.94 3.40
N GLY A 40 7.67 3.21 2.54
CA GLY A 40 8.82 2.40 2.93
C GLY A 40 8.49 1.17 3.77
N ILE A 41 7.19 0.81 3.90
CA ILE A 41 6.74 -0.39 4.64
C ILE A 41 7.12 -1.65 3.88
N ILE A 42 7.01 -1.60 2.54
CA ILE A 42 7.38 -2.69 1.64
C ILE A 42 8.61 -2.26 0.84
N PRO A 43 9.67 -3.09 0.78
CA PRO A 43 10.85 -2.77 -0.02
C PRO A 43 10.50 -2.65 -1.51
N LEU A 44 11.17 -1.71 -2.19
CA LEU A 44 11.09 -1.59 -3.64
C LEU A 44 11.64 -2.85 -4.31
N LYS A 45 11.12 -3.16 -5.50
CA LYS A 45 11.58 -4.32 -6.27
C LYS A 45 13.05 -4.15 -6.69
N ASN A 46 13.43 -2.90 -6.99
CA ASN A 46 14.83 -2.49 -7.13
C ASN A 46 15.14 -1.49 -6.02
N PRO A 47 16.09 -1.78 -5.12
CA PRO A 47 16.44 -0.87 -4.02
C PRO A 47 17.05 0.46 -4.49
N LEU A 48 17.44 0.57 -5.77
CA LEU A 48 17.99 1.81 -6.36
C LEU A 48 16.93 2.65 -7.09
N GLU A 49 15.69 2.18 -7.17
CA GLU A 49 14.60 2.92 -7.84
C GLU A 49 14.27 4.19 -7.02
N GLY A 50 14.46 5.38 -7.60
CA GLY A 50 14.22 6.67 -6.94
C GLY A 50 15.38 7.21 -6.10
N ILE A 51 16.56 6.57 -6.15
CA ILE A 51 17.75 6.97 -5.36
C ILE A 51 18.27 8.36 -5.72
N GLU A 52 17.94 8.90 -6.89
CA GLU A 52 18.36 10.23 -7.33
C GLU A 52 17.85 11.31 -6.38
N ILE A 53 16.59 11.19 -5.95
CA ILE A 53 15.95 12.10 -5.00
C ILE A 53 16.60 11.99 -3.63
N ASP A 54 16.90 10.76 -3.17
CA ASP A 54 17.60 10.53 -1.90
C ASP A 54 19.01 11.14 -1.90
N ILE A 55 19.74 11.01 -3.01
CA ILE A 55 21.05 11.64 -3.20
C ILE A 55 20.93 13.17 -3.18
N GLU A 56 19.89 13.73 -3.79
CA GLU A 56 19.65 15.18 -3.79
C GLU A 56 19.36 15.69 -2.37
N TYR A 57 18.47 15.04 -1.62
CA TYR A 57 18.21 15.36 -0.22
C TYR A 57 19.46 15.23 0.64
N ALA A 58 20.23 14.14 0.49
CA ALA A 58 21.46 13.94 1.24
C ALA A 58 22.49 15.06 0.97
N ARG A 59 22.60 15.53 -0.28
CA ARG A 59 23.45 16.67 -0.66
C ARG A 59 22.96 17.97 -0.04
N ALA A 60 21.66 18.24 -0.08
CA ALA A 60 21.06 19.43 0.51
C ALA A 60 21.31 19.46 2.03
N LEU A 61 21.01 18.36 2.73
CA LEU A 61 21.24 18.22 4.16
C LEU A 61 22.72 18.36 4.54
N ARG A 62 23.64 17.77 3.76
CA ARG A 62 25.08 17.91 4.00
C ARG A 62 25.59 19.34 3.86
N ARG A 63 25.00 20.12 2.94
CA ARG A 63 25.35 21.56 2.78
C ARG A 63 24.90 22.37 3.99
N VAL A 64 23.71 22.09 4.52
CA VAL A 64 23.18 22.77 5.73
C VAL A 64 24.00 22.41 6.98
N ARG A 65 24.58 21.20 7.03
CA ARG A 65 25.32 20.69 8.19
C ARG A 65 26.80 21.08 8.28
N LYS A 66 27.37 21.83 7.32
CA LYS A 66 28.71 22.41 7.50
C LYS A 66 28.57 23.71 8.29
N PRO A 67 29.01 23.79 9.56
CA PRO A 67 29.31 25.08 10.16
C PRO A 67 30.55 25.63 9.44
N SER A 68 30.50 26.91 9.10
CA SER A 68 31.66 27.71 8.70
C SER A 68 32.74 27.72 9.78
#